data_AF-A0A5E7ZM52-F1
#
_entry.id   AF-A0A5E7ZM52-F1
#
_cell.length_a   1.000
_cell.length_b   1.000
_cell.length_c   1.000
_cell.angle_alpha   90.00
_cell.angle_beta   90.00
_cell.angle_gamma   90.00
#
_symmetry.space_group_name_H-M   'P 1'
#
loop_
_entity.id
_entity.type
_entity.pdbx_description
1 polymer ?
#
loop_
_entity_poly.entity_id
_entity_poly.type
_entity_poly.pdbx_seq_one_letter_code
_entity_poly.pdbx_strand_id
1 'polypeptide(L)'
;MYDNFTFERASRIDENIIKTASTLSSKPARGRREKYLLGAEEDFRFILHKETRYFEIKIIYYIKEKESTVYITDFFPTRMDPQRIIDNQ
;
A
#
# COMPACT_ATOMS: atom_id res chain seq x y z
N MET A 1 5.90 27.38 3.63
CA MET A 1 6.34 26.98 2.28
C MET A 1 6.34 25.46 2.27
N TYR A 2 5.47 24.83 1.48
CA TYR A 2 5.32 23.38 1.47
C TYR A 2 6.44 22.76 0.62
N ASP A 3 7.28 21.92 1.23
CA ASP A 3 8.27 21.14 0.48
C ASP A 3 7.60 19.87 -0.06
N ASN A 4 7.11 19.95 -1.29
CA ASN A 4 6.74 18.77 -2.07
C ASN A 4 7.96 17.87 -2.26
N PHE A 5 7.73 16.56 -2.40
CA PHE A 5 8.81 15.67 -2.84
C PHE A 5 9.32 16.12 -4.22
N THR A 6 10.63 16.07 -4.40
CA THR A 6 11.21 16.19 -5.75
C THR A 6 10.73 15.02 -6.61
N PHE A 7 10.73 15.21 -7.93
CA PHE A 7 10.34 14.16 -8.86
C PHE A 7 11.17 12.88 -8.65
N GLU A 8 12.48 13.01 -8.46
CA GLU A 8 13.38 11.88 -8.21
C GLU A 8 13.01 11.15 -6.92
N ARG A 9 12.61 11.89 -5.88
CA ARG A 9 12.16 11.28 -4.63
C ARG A 9 10.85 10.54 -4.83
N ALA A 10 9.88 11.13 -5.53
CA ALA A 10 8.60 10.51 -5.83
C ALA A 10 8.77 9.23 -6.68
N SER A 11 9.59 9.29 -7.74
CA SER A 11 9.91 8.15 -8.60
C SER A 11 10.52 6.99 -7.80
N ARG A 12 11.45 7.29 -6.89
CA ARG A 12 12.05 6.26 -6.03
C ARG A 12 11.04 5.61 -5.08
N ILE A 13 10.12 6.40 -4.53
CA ILE A 13 9.05 5.89 -3.65
C ILE A 13 8.14 4.96 -4.45
N ASP A 14 7.74 5.36 -5.66
CA ASP A 14 6.91 4.54 -6.55
C ASP A 14 7.59 3.19 -6.86
N GLU A 15 8.86 3.20 -7.27
CA GLU A 15 9.62 1.98 -7.51
C GLU A 15 9.66 1.06 -6.28
N ASN A 16 9.80 1.62 -5.08
CA ASN A 16 9.85 0.86 -3.83
C ASN A 16 8.49 0.24 -3.48
N ILE A 17 7.39 0.95 -3.74
CA ILE A 17 6.03 0.44 -3.61
C ILE A 17 5.82 -0.71 -4.59
N ILE A 18 6.18 -0.53 -5.86
CA ILE A 18 6.08 -1.57 -6.90
C ILE A 18 6.87 -2.81 -6.48
N LYS A 19 8.14 -2.65 -6.08
CA LYS A 19 8.98 -3.78 -5.59
C LYS A 19 8.30 -4.53 -4.44
N THR A 20 7.72 -3.79 -3.49
CA THR A 20 7.00 -4.38 -2.35
C THR A 20 5.77 -5.16 -2.80
N ALA A 21 4.96 -4.58 -3.69
CA ALA A 21 3.80 -5.21 -4.29
C ALA A 21 4.19 -6.48 -5.07
N SER A 22 5.23 -6.43 -5.90
CA SER A 22 5.71 -7.57 -6.69
C SER A 22 6.08 -8.78 -5.86
N THR A 23 6.50 -8.62 -4.60
CA THR A 23 6.77 -9.76 -3.71
C THR A 23 5.55 -10.66 -3.47
N LEU A 24 4.33 -10.14 -3.65
CA LEU A 24 3.10 -10.89 -3.51
C LEU A 24 2.96 -12.00 -4.56
N SER A 25 3.65 -11.92 -5.70
CA SER A 25 3.66 -13.00 -6.71
C SER A 25 4.18 -14.32 -6.14
N SER A 26 5.11 -14.26 -5.16
CA SER A 26 5.72 -15.45 -4.56
C SER A 26 5.05 -15.90 -3.27
N LYS A 27 4.47 -14.96 -2.49
CA LYS A 27 3.86 -15.22 -1.18
C LYS A 27 2.57 -14.41 -1.03
N PRO A 28 1.54 -14.68 -1.86
CA PRO A 28 0.35 -13.84 -1.92
C PRO A 28 -0.46 -13.89 -0.63
N ALA A 29 -0.43 -15.00 0.12
CA ALA A 29 -1.18 -15.14 1.37
C ALA A 29 -0.52 -14.45 2.60
N ARG A 30 0.66 -13.82 2.45
CA ARG A 30 1.41 -13.23 3.60
C ARG A 30 0.73 -12.00 4.23
N GLY A 31 -0.16 -11.34 3.50
CA GLY A 31 -0.91 -10.20 3.98
C GLY A 31 -1.96 -10.58 5.02
N ARG A 32 -2.27 -9.63 5.89
CA ARG A 32 -3.33 -9.78 6.89
C ARG A 32 -4.67 -9.51 6.23
N ARG A 33 -5.73 -10.20 6.66
CA ARG A 33 -7.09 -9.91 6.18
C ARG A 33 -7.49 -8.48 6.51
N GLU A 34 -8.17 -7.83 5.57
CA GLU A 34 -8.74 -6.51 5.76
C GLU A 34 -10.02 -6.61 6.58
N LYS A 35 -9.93 -6.25 7.87
CA LYS A 35 -11.04 -6.42 8.81
C LYS A 35 -12.30 -5.64 8.40
N TYR A 36 -12.16 -4.53 7.68
CA TYR A 36 -13.28 -3.71 7.23
C TYR A 36 -13.93 -4.24 5.94
N LEU A 37 -13.34 -5.23 5.28
CA LEU A 37 -13.84 -5.83 4.04
C LEU A 37 -14.15 -7.34 4.18
N LEU A 38 -14.28 -7.85 5.41
CA LEU A 38 -14.54 -9.28 5.66
C LEU A 38 -15.88 -9.79 5.08
N GLY A 39 -16.79 -8.89 4.69
CA GLY A 39 -18.08 -9.24 4.08
C GLY A 39 -18.12 -9.02 2.56
N ALA A 40 -17.01 -8.63 1.93
CA ALA A 40 -16.92 -8.54 0.47
C ALA A 40 -16.90 -9.94 -0.16
N GLU A 41 -17.16 -10.02 -1.46
CA GLU A 41 -17.10 -11.28 -2.21
C GLU A 41 -15.69 -11.88 -2.18
N GLU A 42 -14.67 -11.02 -2.24
CA GLU A 42 -13.26 -11.38 -2.24
C GLU A 42 -12.62 -11.36 -0.83
N ASP A 43 -11.67 -12.26 -0.57
CA ASP A 43 -10.87 -12.28 0.68
C ASP A 43 -9.79 -11.19 0.63
N PHE A 44 -10.20 -9.94 0.83
CA PHE A 44 -9.31 -8.79 0.85
C PHE A 44 -8.27 -8.88 1.96
N ARG A 45 -7.05 -8.52 1.58
CA ARG A 45 -5.85 -8.55 2.41
C ARG A 45 -5.08 -7.25 2.26
N PHE A 46 -4.15 -7.02 3.18
CA PHE A 46 -3.21 -5.93 3.06
C PHE A 46 -1.80 -6.31 3.51
N ILE A 47 -0.83 -5.62 2.91
CA ILE A 47 0.55 -5.54 3.38
C ILE A 47 0.91 -4.07 3.64
N LEU A 48 1.97 -3.84 4.42
CA LEU A 48 2.48 -2.51 4.69
C LEU A 48 3.83 -2.34 3.97
N HIS A 49 3.94 -1.27 3.20
CA HIS A 49 5.17 -0.74 2.66
C HIS A 49 5.67 0.39 3.58
N LYS A 50 6.82 0.18 4.22
CA LYS A 50 7.46 1.20 5.05
C LYS A 50 8.54 1.89 4.23
N GLU A 51 8.24 3.09 3.74
CA GLU A 51 9.21 3.91 3.01
C GLU A 51 10.17 4.60 3.99
N THR A 52 9.65 5.09 5.13
CA THR A 52 10.46 5.61 6.25
C THR A 52 9.82 5.27 7.59
N ARG A 53 10.43 5.69 8.71
CA ARG A 53 9.83 5.58 10.05
C ARG A 53 8.47 6.29 10.17
N TYR A 54 8.25 7.35 9.42
CA TYR A 54 7.06 8.22 9.49
C TYR A 54 6.24 8.23 8.20
N PHE A 55 6.57 7.34 7.26
CA PHE A 55 5.84 7.19 6.02
C PHE A 55 5.64 5.70 5.74
N GLU A 56 4.41 5.26 5.92
CA GLU A 56 3.96 3.89 5.67
C GLU A 56 2.72 3.92 4.78
N ILE A 57 2.70 3.05 3.78
CA ILE A 57 1.60 2.85 2.85
C ILE A 57 1.06 1.44 3.05
N LYS A 58 -0.25 1.33 3.18
CA LYS A 58 -1.00 0.09 3.17
C LYS A 58 -1.45 -0.22 1.76
N ILE A 59 -1.08 -1.40 1.28
CA ILE A 59 -1.44 -1.90 -0.05
C ILE A 59 -2.57 -2.91 0.14
N ILE A 60 -3.74 -2.64 -0.42
CA ILE A 60 -4.90 -3.55 -0.36
C ILE A 60 -4.97 -4.38 -1.63
N TYR A 61 -5.20 -5.68 -1.47
CA TYR A 61 -5.25 -6.63 -2.56
C TYR A 61 -6.13 -7.83 -2.24
N TYR A 62 -6.49 -8.62 -3.24
CA TYR A 62 -7.05 -9.96 -3.06
C TYR A 62 -6.39 -10.96 -4.02
N ILE A 63 -6.61 -12.24 -3.78
CA ILE A 63 -6.04 -13.34 -4.57
C ILE A 63 -7.16 -13.98 -5.37
N LYS A 64 -7.02 -14.02 -6.69
CA LYS A 64 -7.92 -14.78 -7.56
C LYS A 64 -7.29 -16.14 -7.84
N GLU A 65 -7.56 -17.09 -6.96
CA GLU A 65 -6.90 -18.41 -6.92
C GLU A 65 -6.97 -19.16 -8.26
N LYS A 66 -8.13 -19.13 -8.93
CA LYS A 66 -8.34 -19.80 -10.24
C LYS A 66 -7.40 -19.29 -11.33
N GLU A 67 -6.98 -18.04 -11.23
CA GLU A 67 -6.13 -17.36 -12.22
C GLU A 67 -4.70 -17.20 -11.72
N SER A 68 -4.38 -17.70 -10.51
CA SER A 68 -3.09 -17.50 -9.84
C SER A 68 -2.62 -16.04 -9.86
N THR A 69 -3.58 -15.12 -9.76
CA THR A 69 -3.36 -13.67 -9.96
C THR A 69 -3.65 -12.90 -8.69
N VAL A 70 -2.76 -11.97 -8.34
CA VAL A 70 -2.95 -11.02 -7.24
C VAL A 70 -3.46 -9.70 -7.82
N TYR A 71 -4.63 -9.28 -7.36
CA TYR A 71 -5.22 -8.00 -7.76
C TYR A 71 -4.97 -6.97 -6.67
N ILE A 72 -4.16 -5.96 -6.99
CA ILE A 72 -3.98 -4.80 -6.13
C ILE A 72 -5.08 -3.81 -6.45
N THR A 73 -5.77 -3.35 -5.40
CA THR A 73 -6.97 -2.52 -5.55
C THR A 73 -6.76 -1.10 -5.07
N ASP A 74 -5.91 -0.90 -4.07
CA ASP A 74 -5.70 0.43 -3.51
C ASP A 74 -4.39 0.57 -2.70
N PHE A 75 -3.99 1.82 -2.48
CA PHE A 75 -2.81 2.23 -1.72
C PHE A 75 -3.18 3.40 -0.79
N PHE A 76 -3.09 3.20 0.53
CA PHE A 76 -3.44 4.23 1.52
C PHE A 76 -2.29 4.54 2.46
N PRO A 77 -1.96 5.81 2.71
CA PRO A 77 -1.04 6.14 3.80
C PRO A 77 -1.66 5.77 5.16
N THR A 78 -0.92 5.05 6.01
CA THR A 78 -1.38 4.65 7.36
C THR A 78 -0.66 5.35 8.50
N ARG A 79 0.57 5.80 8.24
CA ARG A 79 1.35 6.66 9.11
C ARG A 79 1.96 7.72 8.22
N MET A 80 1.23 8.81 8.08
CA MET A 80 1.78 10.07 7.62
C MET A 80 1.69 11.01 8.81
N ASP A 81 2.76 11.76 9.06
CA ASP A 81 2.73 12.83 10.04
C ASP A 81 1.56 13.78 9.72
N PRO A 82 0.56 13.90 10.61
CA PRO A 82 -0.59 14.77 10.38
C PRO A 82 -0.18 16.24 10.24
N GLN A 83 0.93 16.68 10.84
CA GLN A 83 1.44 18.03 10.64
C GLN A 83 1.88 18.30 9.19
N ARG A 84 2.09 17.26 8.38
CA ARG A 84 2.33 17.39 6.93
C ARG A 84 1.06 17.25 6.09
N ILE A 85 -0.09 16.90 6.69
CA ILE A 85 -1.39 16.69 6.03
C ILE A 85 -2.40 17.80 6.38
N ILE A 86 -2.39 18.32 7.60
CA ILE A 86 -3.45 19.18 8.16
C ILE A 86 -3.38 20.63 7.67
N ASP A 87 -2.29 21.07 7.04
CA ASP A 87 -2.16 22.45 6.55
C ASP A 87 -2.90 22.70 5.22
N ASN A 88 -4.10 22.14 5.05
CA ASN A 88 -5.02 22.46 3.94
C ASN A 88 -6.48 22.39 4.44
N GLN A 89 -6.87 23.29 5.34
CA GLN A 89 -8.24 23.82 5.43
C GLN A 89 -8.20 25.32 5.74
#